data_AF-A0AA35SL94-F1
#
_entry.id   AF-A0AA35SL94-F1
#
_cell.length_a   1.000
_cell.length_b   1.000
_cell.length_c   1.000
_cell.angle_alpha   90.00
_cell.angle_beta   90.00
_cell.angle_gamma   90.00
#
_symmetry.space_group_name_H-M   'P 1'
#
loop_
_entity.id
_entity.type
_entity.pdbx_description
1 polymer ?
#
loop_
_entity_poly.entity_id
_entity_poly.type
_entity_poly.pdbx_seq_one_letter_code
_entity_poly.pdbx_strand_id
1 'polypeptide(L)'
;MATRDVGGIEGLQEKQNVLQHEKSLGCQAVKEKSGTEEFGEESFASAISRNKKLRLGLRLVIGFVLLLAVLGCVAGSKLTLVALANKLRHVTVNQTKQELKDRSTDISRLYWQLVIILVLPHCLTFVRSAVVGVIGKTRKAHPWPRRSALIAGALSSVLEVVAMSVFVFSVLCYLTPLLALLSMQPVFAAQFVLDIYYTPSRCRPRWNHRNGHYENLDHAERSLLDMSDEYRTGPELGVHKFNQRIRDCFGAILDNKIVKIVAFFLQVVGTGAIIATLVLTHKPDLDHHIPVIALPLSLVTLGALWSHRFQEFLLQAPQRNPETVCERDGAADSSARYKANFLNSFYRIVLYPVLAYGVFRLIHSNKDIDPWAASTLHLLGTGSDLTLFVAHILTSFFGYVFAWT
;
A
#
# COMPACT_ATOMS: atom_id res chain seq x y z
N MET A 1 -46.58 -9.35 -40.28
CA MET A 1 -47.61 -10.09 -39.52
C MET A 1 -46.89 -11.13 -38.67
N ALA A 2 -46.73 -10.86 -37.38
CA ALA A 2 -46.16 -11.78 -36.41
C ALA A 2 -47.06 -11.75 -35.18
N THR A 3 -47.72 -12.88 -34.92
CA THR A 3 -48.63 -13.09 -33.80
C THR A 3 -47.84 -13.25 -32.50
N ARG A 4 -48.17 -12.44 -31.49
CA ARG A 4 -47.65 -12.55 -30.12
C ARG A 4 -48.41 -13.67 -29.40
N ASP A 5 -47.68 -14.73 -29.02
CA ASP A 5 -48.14 -15.69 -28.02
C ASP A 5 -48.08 -15.03 -26.63
N VAL A 6 -49.24 -14.87 -26.02
CA VAL A 6 -49.44 -14.44 -24.64
C VAL A 6 -50.01 -15.64 -23.90
N GLY A 7 -49.13 -16.44 -23.31
CA GLY A 7 -49.53 -17.60 -22.52
C GLY A 7 -48.34 -18.16 -21.77
N GLY A 8 -48.21 -17.83 -20.48
CA GLY A 8 -47.18 -18.48 -19.65
C GLY A 8 -46.70 -17.72 -18.41
N ILE A 9 -47.55 -16.94 -17.73
CA ILE A 9 -47.17 -16.28 -16.46
C ILE A 9 -47.84 -16.92 -15.23
N GLU A 10 -48.91 -17.69 -15.38
CA GLU A 10 -49.65 -18.23 -14.23
C GLU A 10 -48.97 -19.44 -13.55
N GLY A 11 -48.05 -20.14 -14.22
CA GLY A 11 -47.39 -21.35 -13.67
C GLY A 11 -46.20 -21.10 -12.72
N LEU A 12 -45.68 -19.87 -12.62
CA LEU A 12 -44.53 -19.56 -11.75
C LEU A 12 -44.93 -19.11 -10.34
N GLN A 13 -46.14 -18.60 -10.17
CA GLN A 13 -46.62 -18.10 -8.89
C GLN A 13 -47.02 -19.25 -7.95
N GLU A 14 -47.50 -20.38 -8.50
CA GLU A 14 -47.90 -21.55 -7.73
C GLU A 14 -46.69 -22.31 -7.13
N LYS A 15 -45.56 -22.39 -7.84
CA LYS A 15 -44.32 -23.01 -7.31
C LYS A 15 -43.67 -22.20 -6.19
N GLN A 16 -43.92 -20.90 -6.10
CA GLN A 16 -43.34 -20.05 -5.05
C GLN A 16 -44.07 -20.19 -3.70
N ASN A 17 -45.38 -20.46 -3.74
CA ASN A 17 -46.18 -20.68 -2.53
C ASN A 17 -45.89 -22.04 -1.86
N VAL A 18 -45.60 -23.09 -2.64
CA VAL A 18 -45.24 -24.42 -2.10
C VAL A 18 -43.89 -24.38 -1.36
N LEU A 19 -42.92 -23.61 -1.87
CA LEU A 19 -41.59 -23.49 -1.27
C LEU A 19 -41.55 -22.62 0.00
N GLN A 20 -42.54 -21.74 0.20
CA GLN A 20 -42.69 -21.01 1.47
C GLN A 20 -43.37 -21.86 2.55
N HIS A 21 -44.25 -22.80 2.18
CA HIS A 21 -44.97 -23.62 3.15
C HIS A 21 -44.11 -24.77 3.73
N GLU A 22 -43.12 -25.29 3.00
CA GLU A 22 -42.17 -26.27 3.57
C GLU A 22 -41.19 -25.63 4.57
N LYS A 23 -40.86 -24.34 4.41
CA LYS A 23 -39.96 -23.64 5.34
C LYS A 23 -40.61 -23.30 6.69
N SER A 24 -41.94 -23.20 6.76
CA SER A 24 -42.63 -22.94 8.03
C SER A 24 -42.78 -24.19 8.90
N LEU A 25 -42.95 -25.37 8.28
CA LEU A 25 -43.12 -26.64 9.00
C LEU A 25 -41.80 -27.23 9.52
N GLY A 26 -40.66 -26.91 8.89
CA GLY A 26 -39.34 -27.34 9.37
C GLY A 26 -38.84 -26.66 10.65
N CYS A 27 -39.45 -25.55 11.07
CA CYS A 27 -39.00 -24.77 12.24
C CYS A 27 -39.75 -25.06 13.54
N GLN A 28 -40.85 -25.82 13.52
CA GLN A 28 -41.63 -26.12 14.74
C GLN A 28 -41.35 -27.49 15.35
N ALA A 29 -40.76 -28.43 14.62
CA ALA A 29 -40.53 -29.80 15.12
C ALA A 29 -39.25 -29.99 15.98
N VAL A 30 -38.47 -28.93 16.24
CA VAL A 30 -37.19 -29.03 17.00
C VAL A 30 -37.29 -28.38 18.39
N LYS A 31 -38.50 -28.12 18.90
CA LYS A 31 -38.68 -27.42 20.19
C LYS A 31 -39.07 -28.32 21.38
N GLU A 32 -39.11 -29.64 21.20
CA GLU A 32 -39.72 -30.54 22.21
C GLU A 32 -38.77 -31.63 22.77
N LYS A 33 -37.45 -31.42 22.71
CA LYS A 33 -36.46 -32.31 23.34
C LYS A 33 -35.34 -31.57 24.09
N SER A 34 -35.67 -30.51 24.83
CA SER A 34 -34.72 -29.81 25.72
C SER A 34 -35.19 -29.89 27.17
N GLY A 35 -34.98 -31.04 27.80
CA GLY A 35 -35.22 -31.19 29.22
C GLY A 35 -34.39 -32.34 29.75
N THR A 36 -33.12 -32.07 30.08
CA THR A 36 -32.23 -32.75 31.06
C THR A 36 -30.72 -32.66 30.73
N GLU A 37 -30.16 -31.49 30.42
CA GLU A 37 -28.68 -31.31 30.38
C GLU A 37 -28.21 -29.90 30.85
N GLU A 38 -28.75 -29.36 31.96
CA GLU A 38 -28.31 -28.04 32.46
C GLU A 38 -26.98 -28.05 33.25
N PHE A 39 -26.43 -29.22 33.61
CA PHE A 39 -25.25 -29.28 34.50
C PHE A 39 -23.88 -29.26 33.78
N GLY A 40 -23.85 -29.17 32.44
CA GLY A 40 -22.62 -29.19 31.63
C GLY A 40 -22.23 -27.86 30.97
N GLU A 41 -23.14 -26.89 30.87
CA GLU A 41 -22.92 -25.69 30.05
C GLU A 41 -21.97 -24.66 30.68
N GLU A 42 -21.95 -24.53 32.01
CA GLU A 42 -21.05 -23.56 32.68
C GLU A 42 -19.57 -23.92 32.56
N SER A 43 -19.25 -25.23 32.60
CA SER A 43 -17.87 -25.72 32.43
C SER A 43 -17.36 -25.51 31.00
N PHE A 44 -18.24 -25.70 30.00
CA PHE A 44 -17.90 -25.52 28.59
C PHE A 44 -17.73 -24.03 28.21
N ALA A 45 -18.56 -23.14 28.75
CA ALA A 45 -18.42 -21.70 28.56
C ALA A 45 -17.09 -21.15 29.13
N SER A 46 -16.66 -21.66 30.30
CA SER A 46 -15.36 -21.34 30.92
C SER A 46 -14.16 -21.80 30.07
N ALA A 47 -14.24 -22.99 29.47
CA ALA A 47 -13.20 -23.51 28.58
C ALA A 47 -13.11 -22.72 27.25
N ILE A 48 -14.26 -22.36 26.66
CA ILE A 48 -14.32 -21.53 25.44
C ILE A 48 -13.77 -20.12 25.72
N SER A 49 -14.08 -19.53 26.88
CA SER A 49 -13.60 -18.21 27.28
C SER A 49 -12.07 -18.15 27.43
N ARG A 50 -11.47 -19.17 28.06
CA ARG A 50 -10.00 -19.30 28.17
C ARG A 50 -9.31 -19.41 26.81
N ASN A 51 -9.86 -20.17 25.88
CA ASN A 51 -9.32 -20.31 24.53
C ASN A 51 -9.39 -19.00 23.72
N LYS A 52 -10.41 -18.16 23.93
CA LYS A 52 -10.50 -16.84 23.27
C LYS A 52 -9.40 -15.89 23.72
N LYS A 53 -9.11 -15.82 25.03
CA LYS A 53 -8.02 -14.98 25.58
C LYS A 53 -6.65 -15.46 25.10
N LEU A 54 -6.40 -16.77 25.10
CA LEU A 54 -5.15 -17.36 24.58
C LEU A 54 -4.96 -17.06 23.09
N ARG A 55 -6.02 -17.24 22.28
CA ARG A 55 -5.99 -16.95 20.84
C ARG A 55 -5.73 -15.46 20.56
N LEU A 56 -6.30 -14.56 21.37
CA LEU A 56 -6.04 -13.12 21.27
C LEU A 56 -4.59 -12.79 21.63
N GLY A 57 -4.09 -13.32 22.74
CA GLY A 57 -2.70 -13.14 23.16
C GLY A 57 -1.70 -13.64 22.11
N LEU A 58 -1.95 -14.83 21.55
CA LEU A 58 -1.12 -15.38 20.47
C LEU A 58 -1.12 -14.50 19.22
N ARG A 59 -2.29 -13.97 18.81
CA ARG A 59 -2.38 -13.04 17.67
C ARG A 59 -1.61 -11.74 17.92
N LEU A 60 -1.64 -11.21 19.14
CA LEU A 60 -0.88 -10.02 19.50
C LEU A 60 0.63 -10.27 19.48
N VAL A 61 1.09 -11.40 20.02
CA VAL A 61 2.51 -11.79 19.99
C VAL A 61 2.99 -11.98 18.56
N ILE A 62 2.23 -12.73 17.74
CA ILE A 62 2.56 -12.91 16.31
C ILE A 62 2.59 -11.57 15.59
N GLY A 63 1.60 -10.71 15.82
CA GLY A 63 1.54 -9.36 15.23
C GLY A 63 2.74 -8.50 15.62
N PHE A 64 3.16 -8.55 16.89
CA PHE A 64 4.32 -7.81 17.38
C PHE A 64 5.64 -8.33 16.79
N VAL A 65 5.83 -9.65 16.71
CA VAL A 65 7.02 -10.25 16.09
C VAL A 65 7.09 -9.92 14.60
N LEU A 66 5.97 -10.00 13.88
CA LEU A 66 5.89 -9.60 12.47
C LEU A 66 6.21 -8.12 12.29
N LEU A 67 5.71 -7.24 13.17
CA LEU A 67 6.02 -5.82 13.15
C LEU A 67 7.53 -5.57 13.31
N LEU A 68 8.18 -6.20 14.29
CA LEU A 68 9.63 -6.07 14.49
C LEU A 68 10.44 -6.61 13.30
N ALA A 69 10.03 -7.74 12.73
CA ALA A 69 10.68 -8.31 11.55
C ALA A 69 10.59 -7.37 10.33
N VAL A 70 9.41 -6.79 10.09
CA VAL A 70 9.20 -5.81 9.01
C VAL A 70 10.02 -4.55 9.24
N LEU A 71 10.03 -4.02 10.47
CA LEU A 71 10.84 -2.84 10.82
C LEU A 71 12.34 -3.11 10.63
N GLY A 72 12.83 -4.27 11.06
CA GLY A 72 14.21 -4.70 10.86
C GLY A 72 14.57 -4.80 9.37
N CYS A 73 13.69 -5.36 8.55
CA CYS A 73 13.92 -5.44 7.11
C CYS A 73 13.91 -4.07 6.43
N VAL A 74 13.00 -3.17 6.80
CA VAL A 74 12.94 -1.81 6.26
C VAL A 74 14.21 -1.03 6.65
N ALA A 75 14.62 -1.10 7.92
CA ALA A 75 15.85 -0.47 8.38
C ALA A 75 17.08 -1.05 7.67
N GLY A 76 17.18 -2.38 7.58
CA GLY A 76 18.24 -3.08 6.86
C GLY A 76 18.32 -2.65 5.39
N SER A 77 17.18 -2.61 4.68
CA SER A 77 17.15 -2.20 3.26
C SER A 77 17.66 -0.77 3.03
N LYS A 78 17.35 0.16 3.95
CA LYS A 78 17.81 1.56 3.88
C LYS A 78 19.31 1.64 4.18
N LEU A 79 19.79 0.92 5.19
CA LEU A 79 21.20 0.87 5.55
C LEU A 79 22.05 0.29 4.40
N THR A 80 21.58 -0.78 3.74
CA THR A 80 22.27 -1.35 2.58
C THR A 80 22.34 -0.37 1.41
N LEU A 81 21.23 0.33 1.12
CA LEU A 81 21.21 1.35 0.06
C LEU A 81 22.21 2.49 0.35
N VAL A 82 22.26 2.98 1.59
CA VAL A 82 23.23 4.01 2.01
C VAL A 82 24.66 3.51 1.97
N ALA A 83 24.91 2.26 2.39
CA ALA A 83 26.24 1.65 2.33
C ALA A 83 26.75 1.56 0.88
N LEU A 84 25.89 1.15 -0.06
CA LEU A 84 26.23 1.08 -1.48
C LEU A 84 26.43 2.46 -2.11
N ALA A 85 25.59 3.43 -1.79
CA ALA A 85 25.78 4.81 -2.24
C ALA A 85 27.11 5.40 -1.73
N ASN A 86 27.48 5.10 -0.48
CA ASN A 86 28.75 5.55 0.08
C ASN A 86 29.95 4.84 -0.55
N LYS A 87 29.84 3.54 -0.87
CA LYS A 87 30.86 2.83 -1.66
C LYS A 87 31.02 3.45 -3.05
N LEU A 88 29.92 3.76 -3.72
CA LEU A 88 29.92 4.41 -5.03
C LEU A 88 30.58 5.80 -4.95
N ARG A 89 30.24 6.60 -3.93
CA ARG A 89 30.89 7.89 -3.65
C ARG A 89 32.40 7.74 -3.51
N HIS A 90 32.87 6.81 -2.69
CA HIS A 90 34.29 6.62 -2.41
C HIS A 90 35.08 6.25 -3.69
N VAL A 91 34.54 5.35 -4.50
CA VAL A 91 35.15 4.95 -5.78
C VAL A 91 35.15 6.12 -6.78
N THR A 92 34.11 6.96 -6.74
CA THR A 92 33.90 8.09 -7.66
C THR A 92 34.78 9.30 -7.33
N VAL A 93 35.02 9.60 -6.05
CA VAL A 93 35.79 10.79 -5.60
C VAL A 93 37.30 10.57 -5.67
N ASN A 94 37.80 9.38 -5.36
CA ASN A 94 39.24 9.15 -5.19
C ASN A 94 40.01 8.89 -6.50
N GLN A 95 39.60 9.48 -7.64
CA GLN A 95 40.15 9.15 -8.95
C GLN A 95 41.60 9.64 -9.14
N THR A 96 42.57 8.72 -9.04
CA THR A 96 43.92 8.89 -9.60
C THR A 96 43.99 8.21 -10.97
N LYS A 97 44.70 8.81 -11.94
CA LYS A 97 44.66 8.43 -13.37
C LYS A 97 45.07 6.97 -13.68
N GLN A 98 45.73 6.26 -12.76
CA GLN A 98 46.40 5.00 -13.02
C GLN A 98 45.57 3.74 -12.69
N GLU A 99 44.44 3.87 -11.97
CA GLU A 99 43.56 2.75 -11.56
C GLU A 99 42.24 2.67 -12.34
N LEU A 100 42.18 3.27 -13.53
CA LEU A 100 40.92 3.54 -14.24
C LEU A 100 40.19 2.26 -14.72
N LYS A 101 40.93 1.21 -15.09
CA LYS A 101 40.35 -0.02 -15.66
C LYS A 101 39.68 -0.92 -14.62
N ASP A 102 40.31 -1.13 -13.47
CA ASP A 102 39.73 -1.97 -12.42
C ASP A 102 38.54 -1.27 -11.76
N ARG A 103 38.62 0.06 -11.59
CA ARG A 103 37.53 0.87 -11.02
C ARG A 103 36.30 0.97 -11.92
N SER A 104 36.45 0.97 -13.24
CA SER A 104 35.27 1.00 -14.13
C SER A 104 34.38 -0.24 -13.92
N THR A 105 34.99 -1.39 -13.65
CA THR A 105 34.30 -2.62 -13.30
C THR A 105 33.56 -2.50 -11.97
N ASP A 106 34.20 -1.93 -10.95
CA ASP A 106 33.57 -1.71 -9.64
C ASP A 106 32.41 -0.72 -9.69
N ILE A 107 32.54 0.38 -10.44
CA ILE A 107 31.45 1.35 -10.62
C ILE A 107 30.28 0.70 -11.35
N SER A 108 30.55 -0.08 -12.41
CA SER A 108 29.53 -0.83 -13.13
C SER A 108 28.79 -1.80 -12.20
N ARG A 109 29.54 -2.48 -11.32
CA ARG A 109 28.99 -3.39 -10.31
C ARG A 109 28.06 -2.69 -9.34
N LEU A 110 28.53 -1.59 -8.74
CA LEU A 110 27.76 -0.81 -7.78
C LEU A 110 26.52 -0.18 -8.41
N TYR A 111 26.62 0.29 -9.65
CA TYR A 111 25.49 0.76 -10.44
C TYR A 111 24.41 -0.33 -10.57
N TRP A 112 24.77 -1.54 -11.03
CA TRP A 112 23.80 -2.61 -11.19
C TRP A 112 23.19 -3.05 -9.86
N GLN A 113 23.97 -3.11 -8.79
CA GLN A 113 23.46 -3.40 -7.44
C GLN A 113 22.39 -2.39 -7.01
N LEU A 114 22.63 -1.09 -7.23
CA LEU A 114 21.67 -0.03 -6.94
C LEU A 114 20.41 -0.14 -7.81
N VAL A 115 20.56 -0.42 -9.11
CA VAL A 115 19.42 -0.62 -10.02
C VAL A 115 18.58 -1.81 -9.59
N ILE A 116 19.20 -2.94 -9.23
CA ILE A 116 18.47 -4.13 -8.76
C ILE A 116 17.71 -3.83 -7.47
N ILE A 117 18.34 -3.10 -6.54
CA ILE A 117 17.69 -2.64 -5.30
C ILE A 117 16.43 -1.83 -5.59
N LEU A 118 16.47 -0.96 -6.61
CA LEU A 118 15.33 -0.15 -7.03
C LEU A 118 14.26 -0.96 -7.76
N VAL A 119 14.65 -1.95 -8.56
CA VAL A 119 13.74 -2.77 -9.38
C VAL A 119 13.03 -3.85 -8.56
N LEU A 120 13.70 -4.45 -7.58
CA LEU A 120 13.22 -5.63 -6.85
C LEU A 120 11.85 -5.44 -6.17
N PRO A 121 11.54 -4.31 -5.50
CA PRO A 121 10.20 -4.08 -4.93
C PRO A 121 9.09 -4.07 -5.99
N HIS A 122 9.38 -3.56 -7.19
CA HIS A 122 8.42 -3.55 -8.30
C HIS A 122 8.25 -4.93 -8.90
N CYS A 123 9.31 -5.75 -8.98
CA CYS A 123 9.20 -7.16 -9.35
C CYS A 123 8.27 -7.93 -8.41
N LEU A 124 8.39 -7.72 -7.10
CA LEU A 124 7.51 -8.36 -6.13
C LEU A 124 6.05 -7.91 -6.26
N THR A 125 5.84 -6.60 -6.47
CA THR A 125 4.50 -6.03 -6.69
C THR A 125 3.88 -6.56 -7.99
N PHE A 126 4.70 -6.70 -9.04
CA PHE A 126 4.32 -7.30 -10.31
C PHE A 126 3.93 -8.77 -10.15
N VAL A 127 4.76 -9.59 -9.51
CA VAL A 127 4.48 -11.01 -9.25
C VAL A 127 3.21 -11.17 -8.42
N ARG A 128 3.04 -10.39 -7.36
CA ARG A 128 1.81 -10.40 -6.56
C ARG A 128 0.59 -10.06 -7.40
N SER A 129 0.67 -8.98 -8.18
CA SER A 129 -0.45 -8.54 -9.02
C SER A 129 -0.76 -9.55 -10.13
N ALA A 130 0.25 -10.23 -10.67
CA ALA A 130 0.11 -11.31 -11.64
C ALA A 130 -0.54 -12.55 -11.00
N VAL A 131 -0.06 -12.99 -9.84
CA VAL A 131 -0.63 -14.15 -9.12
C VAL A 131 -2.09 -13.88 -8.76
N VAL A 132 -2.39 -12.75 -8.12
CA VAL A 132 -3.77 -12.42 -7.72
C VAL A 132 -4.67 -12.17 -8.95
N GLY A 133 -4.15 -11.51 -9.98
CA GLY A 133 -4.90 -11.17 -11.19
C GLY A 133 -5.14 -12.34 -12.16
N VAL A 134 -4.18 -13.25 -12.31
CA VAL A 134 -4.22 -14.37 -13.28
C VAL A 134 -4.82 -15.64 -12.66
N ILE A 135 -4.50 -15.91 -11.38
CA ILE A 135 -4.92 -17.12 -10.66
C ILE A 135 -6.24 -16.89 -9.90
N GLY A 136 -6.61 -15.64 -9.65
CA GLY A 136 -7.89 -15.30 -9.03
C GLY A 136 -9.08 -15.93 -9.77
N LYS A 137 -9.97 -16.62 -9.03
CA LYS A 137 -11.18 -17.27 -9.57
C LYS A 137 -12.16 -16.29 -10.23
N THR A 138 -11.93 -14.98 -10.10
CA THR A 138 -12.72 -13.88 -10.67
C THR A 138 -12.27 -13.51 -12.10
N ARG A 139 -12.09 -14.50 -12.98
CA ARG A 139 -11.76 -14.26 -14.40
C ARG A 139 -12.89 -13.63 -15.22
N LYS A 140 -14.14 -13.69 -14.74
CA LYS A 140 -15.31 -13.27 -15.52
C LYS A 140 -15.67 -11.81 -15.20
N ALA A 141 -15.36 -10.93 -16.16
CA ALA A 141 -15.92 -9.58 -16.33
C ALA A 141 -15.43 -8.43 -15.44
N HIS A 142 -14.11 -8.31 -15.21
CA HIS A 142 -13.55 -7.05 -14.68
C HIS A 142 -13.03 -6.16 -15.82
N PRO A 143 -13.57 -4.93 -15.98
CA PRO A 143 -13.11 -4.02 -17.01
C PRO A 143 -11.64 -3.64 -16.78
N TRP A 144 -10.91 -3.41 -17.87
CA TRP A 144 -9.58 -2.82 -17.80
C TRP A 144 -9.67 -1.36 -17.33
N PRO A 145 -8.58 -0.78 -16.75
CA PRO A 145 -8.54 0.63 -16.39
C PRO A 145 -8.84 1.51 -17.61
N ARG A 146 -9.37 2.71 -17.39
CA ARG A 146 -9.57 3.70 -18.46
C ARG A 146 -8.24 4.01 -19.17
N ARG A 147 -8.28 4.29 -20.48
CA ARG A 147 -7.08 4.67 -21.26
C ARG A 147 -6.33 5.86 -20.63
N SER A 148 -7.06 6.84 -20.08
CA SER A 148 -6.48 7.98 -19.37
C SER A 148 -5.69 7.55 -18.12
N ALA A 149 -6.23 6.60 -17.34
CA ALA A 149 -5.54 6.05 -16.17
C ALA A 149 -4.29 5.25 -16.56
N LEU A 150 -4.33 4.54 -17.70
CA LEU A 150 -3.15 3.86 -18.25
C LEU A 150 -2.04 4.84 -18.65
N ILE A 151 -2.39 5.91 -19.37
CA ILE A 151 -1.44 6.96 -19.78
C ILE A 151 -0.87 7.66 -18.54
N ALA A 152 -1.71 8.03 -17.58
CA ALA A 152 -1.28 8.64 -16.33
C ALA A 152 -0.37 7.70 -15.52
N GLY A 153 -0.66 6.39 -15.51
CA GLY A 153 0.17 5.38 -14.86
C GLY A 153 1.54 5.22 -15.52
N ALA A 154 1.59 5.25 -16.86
CA ALA A 154 2.84 5.21 -17.60
C ALA A 154 3.69 6.49 -17.36
N LEU A 155 3.09 7.67 -17.44
CA LEU A 155 3.77 8.94 -17.15
C LEU A 155 4.26 9.01 -15.70
N SER A 156 3.44 8.56 -14.75
CA SER A 156 3.82 8.40 -13.35
C SER A 156 5.03 7.48 -13.18
N SER A 157 5.03 6.33 -13.86
CA SER A 157 6.17 5.40 -13.83
C SER A 157 7.46 6.07 -14.31
N VAL A 158 7.41 6.82 -15.41
CA VAL A 158 8.58 7.55 -15.92
C VAL A 158 9.08 8.57 -14.90
N LEU A 159 8.18 9.42 -14.38
CA LEU A 159 8.53 10.45 -13.40
C LEU A 159 9.09 9.84 -12.10
N GLU A 160 8.50 8.76 -11.61
CA GLU A 160 8.96 8.05 -10.42
C GLU A 160 10.36 7.46 -10.62
N VAL A 161 10.58 6.78 -11.74
CA VAL A 161 11.88 6.18 -12.05
C VAL A 161 12.96 7.26 -12.17
N VAL A 162 12.67 8.38 -12.85
CA VAL A 162 13.61 9.51 -12.95
C VAL A 162 13.87 10.11 -11.57
N ALA A 163 12.84 10.39 -10.78
CA ALA A 163 12.98 10.97 -9.45
C ALA A 163 13.76 10.06 -8.49
N MET A 164 13.49 8.76 -8.47
CA MET A 164 14.23 7.78 -7.67
C MET A 164 15.69 7.65 -8.16
N SER A 165 15.91 7.64 -9.47
CA SER A 165 17.27 7.55 -10.03
C SER A 165 18.09 8.80 -9.69
N VAL A 166 17.51 9.99 -9.82
CA VAL A 166 18.15 11.25 -9.42
C VAL A 166 18.42 11.25 -7.92
N PHE A 167 17.45 10.83 -7.11
CA PHE A 167 17.64 10.73 -5.66
C PHE A 167 18.79 9.78 -5.29
N VAL A 168 18.88 8.60 -5.90
CA VAL A 168 19.94 7.62 -5.59
C VAL A 168 21.30 8.05 -6.12
N PHE A 169 21.42 8.37 -7.40
CA PHE A 169 22.72 8.61 -8.03
C PHE A 169 23.25 10.02 -7.83
N SER A 170 22.38 11.01 -7.65
CA SER A 170 22.79 12.35 -7.28
C SER A 170 22.80 12.44 -5.75
N VAL A 171 21.63 12.48 -5.13
CA VAL A 171 21.52 12.94 -3.74
C VAL A 171 22.21 11.99 -2.75
N LEU A 172 21.91 10.69 -2.77
CA LEU A 172 22.49 9.74 -1.80
C LEU A 172 24.02 9.60 -1.94
N CYS A 173 24.55 9.77 -3.15
CA CYS A 173 25.99 9.66 -3.38
C CYS A 173 26.77 10.89 -2.85
N TYR A 174 26.13 12.05 -2.68
CA TYR A 174 26.79 13.25 -2.15
C TYR A 174 26.57 13.47 -0.65
N LEU A 175 25.47 12.94 -0.09
CA LEU A 175 25.17 13.09 1.34
C LEU A 175 26.08 12.23 2.24
N THR A 176 26.26 12.66 3.49
CA THR A 176 26.83 11.78 4.52
C THR A 176 25.83 10.67 4.85
N PRO A 177 26.27 9.48 5.32
CA PRO A 177 25.36 8.36 5.58
C PRO A 177 24.18 8.71 6.50
N LEU A 178 24.41 9.55 7.51
CA LEU A 178 23.36 9.99 8.43
C LEU A 178 22.33 10.91 7.73
N LEU A 179 22.79 11.87 6.92
CA LEU A 179 21.89 12.72 6.14
C LEU A 179 21.15 11.93 5.05
N ALA A 180 21.80 10.94 4.44
CA ALA A 180 21.22 10.04 3.46
C ALA A 180 20.08 9.19 4.07
N LEU A 181 20.26 8.68 5.30
CA LEU A 181 19.21 7.98 6.04
C LEU A 181 18.04 8.90 6.40
N LEU A 182 18.35 10.12 6.83
CA LEU A 182 17.33 11.12 7.16
C LEU A 182 16.56 11.54 5.89
N SER A 183 17.21 11.72 4.74
CA SER A 183 16.59 12.15 3.48
C SER A 183 15.67 11.13 2.82
N MET A 184 15.70 9.87 3.26
CA MET A 184 14.73 8.86 2.83
C MET A 184 13.38 8.95 3.58
N GLN A 185 13.29 9.66 4.71
CA GLN A 185 12.06 9.77 5.51
C GLN A 185 10.99 10.72 4.93
N PRO A 186 11.34 11.90 4.37
CA PRO A 186 10.38 12.86 3.85
C PRO A 186 9.49 12.33 2.73
N VAL A 187 9.94 11.31 1.99
CA VAL A 187 9.14 10.72 0.90
C VAL A 187 7.80 10.20 1.43
N PHE A 188 7.82 9.53 2.59
CA PHE A 188 6.60 9.08 3.26
C PHE A 188 5.81 10.24 3.87
N ALA A 189 6.51 11.30 4.29
CA ALA A 189 5.89 12.47 4.86
C ALA A 189 5.03 13.25 3.88
N ALA A 190 5.57 13.49 2.68
CA ALA A 190 4.84 14.16 1.63
C ALA A 190 3.56 13.38 1.29
N GLN A 191 3.63 12.05 1.25
CA GLN A 191 2.46 11.20 1.10
C GLN A 191 1.45 11.42 2.23
N PHE A 192 1.88 11.40 3.49
CA PHE A 192 0.99 11.65 4.64
C PHE A 192 0.36 13.05 4.62
N VAL A 193 1.10 14.08 4.24
CA VAL A 193 0.59 15.45 4.12
C VAL A 193 -0.51 15.53 3.08
N LEU A 194 -0.23 15.01 1.90
CA LEU A 194 -1.19 15.02 0.80
C LEU A 194 -2.42 14.20 1.19
N ASP A 195 -2.24 13.07 1.87
CA ASP A 195 -3.37 12.28 2.37
C ASP A 195 -4.17 13.04 3.43
N ILE A 196 -3.55 13.74 4.37
CA ILE A 196 -4.26 14.55 5.38
C ILE A 196 -4.99 15.72 4.72
N TYR A 197 -4.31 16.47 3.85
CA TYR A 197 -4.84 17.67 3.21
C TYR A 197 -5.99 17.34 2.25
N TYR A 198 -5.85 16.27 1.47
CA TYR A 198 -6.82 15.88 0.46
C TYR A 198 -7.79 14.78 0.90
N THR A 199 -7.72 14.25 2.11
CA THR A 199 -8.81 13.43 2.67
C THR A 199 -9.81 14.38 3.32
N PRO A 200 -10.83 14.90 2.58
CA PRO A 200 -11.96 15.50 3.26
C PRO A 200 -12.52 14.44 4.20
N SER A 201 -13.00 14.88 5.36
CA SER A 201 -13.63 14.10 6.42
C SER A 201 -14.91 13.36 6.00
N ARG A 202 -14.97 12.85 4.76
CA ARG A 202 -16.02 11.98 4.27
C ARG A 202 -15.91 10.68 5.06
N CYS A 203 -16.63 10.64 6.17
CA CYS A 203 -17.09 9.40 6.78
C CYS A 203 -17.59 8.52 5.63
N ARG A 204 -16.89 7.42 5.34
CA ARG A 204 -17.37 6.50 4.32
C ARG A 204 -18.75 6.03 4.78
N PRO A 205 -19.79 6.09 3.93
CA PRO A 205 -21.08 5.55 4.29
C PRO A 205 -20.88 4.09 4.72
N ARG A 206 -21.31 3.77 5.94
CA ARG A 206 -21.13 2.44 6.51
C ARG A 206 -22.21 1.55 5.88
N TRP A 207 -21.78 0.47 5.24
CA TRP A 207 -22.70 -0.51 4.69
C TRP A 207 -23.53 -1.12 5.81
N ASN A 208 -24.85 -0.92 5.77
CA ASN A 208 -25.75 -1.54 6.72
C ASN A 208 -26.10 -2.95 6.21
N HIS A 209 -25.41 -3.96 6.74
CA HIS A 209 -25.64 -5.37 6.38
C HIS A 209 -27.08 -5.84 6.58
N ARG A 210 -27.86 -5.14 7.41
CA ARG A 210 -29.24 -5.52 7.71
C ARG A 210 -30.21 -5.07 6.60
N ASN A 211 -29.87 -4.01 5.87
CA ASN A 211 -30.79 -3.36 4.93
C ASN A 211 -30.32 -3.40 3.47
N GLY A 212 -29.13 -3.94 3.18
CA GLY A 212 -28.61 -4.04 1.80
C GLY A 212 -28.40 -2.67 1.12
N HIS A 213 -28.30 -1.60 1.90
CA HIS A 213 -28.18 -0.23 1.40
C HIS A 213 -27.06 0.51 2.14
N TYR A 214 -26.36 1.38 1.41
CA TYR A 214 -25.49 2.38 2.01
C TYR A 214 -26.36 3.42 2.72
N GLU A 215 -26.25 3.52 4.04
CA GLU A 215 -26.80 4.67 4.75
C GLU A 215 -26.01 5.90 4.27
N ASN A 216 -26.67 6.72 3.44
CA ASN A 216 -26.18 8.07 3.16
C ASN A 216 -25.98 8.78 4.50
N LEU A 217 -24.93 9.60 4.61
CA LEU A 217 -24.62 10.29 5.87
C LEU A 217 -25.79 11.16 6.36
N ASP A 218 -26.57 11.71 5.44
CA ASP A 218 -27.80 12.45 5.73
C ASP A 218 -28.85 11.58 6.46
N HIS A 219 -28.80 10.26 6.25
CA HIS A 219 -29.60 9.30 7.01
C HIS A 219 -28.98 8.92 8.34
N ALA A 220 -27.64 8.85 8.48
CA ALA A 220 -27.01 8.60 9.78
C ALA A 220 -27.24 9.77 10.76
N GLU A 221 -27.30 11.01 10.26
CA GLU A 221 -27.67 12.20 11.02
C GLU A 221 -29.15 12.17 11.42
N ARG A 222 -30.05 11.72 10.52
CA ARG A 222 -31.47 11.44 10.87
C ARG A 222 -31.64 10.25 11.81
N SER A 223 -30.82 9.20 11.72
CA SER A 223 -30.85 8.05 12.63
C SER A 223 -30.32 8.39 14.02
N LEU A 224 -29.46 9.41 14.14
CA LEU A 224 -29.10 10.00 15.44
C LEU A 224 -30.25 10.82 16.03
N LEU A 225 -31.03 11.49 15.18
CA LEU A 225 -32.27 12.16 15.59
C LEU A 225 -33.39 11.16 15.94
N ASP A 226 -33.52 10.03 15.24
CA ASP A 226 -34.48 8.97 15.59
C ASP A 226 -34.04 8.17 16.84
N MET A 227 -32.73 7.98 17.08
CA MET A 227 -32.24 7.39 18.34
C MET A 227 -32.54 8.26 19.56
N SER A 228 -32.77 9.57 19.40
CA SER A 228 -33.29 10.43 20.47
C SER A 228 -34.69 10.01 20.91
N ASP A 229 -35.53 9.51 20.01
CA ASP A 229 -36.88 9.05 20.34
C ASP A 229 -36.89 7.63 20.95
N GLU A 230 -35.97 6.75 20.56
CA GLU A 230 -35.83 5.41 21.16
C GLU A 230 -35.33 5.48 22.62
N TYR A 231 -34.53 6.50 22.95
CA TYR A 231 -34.09 6.82 24.31
C TYR A 231 -35.23 7.10 25.30
N ARG A 232 -36.43 7.41 24.79
CA ARG A 232 -37.62 7.70 25.59
C ARG A 232 -38.25 6.46 26.23
N THR A 233 -37.89 5.25 25.78
CA THR A 233 -38.55 3.99 26.19
C THR A 233 -37.75 3.12 27.16
N GLY A 234 -36.50 3.47 27.48
CA GLY A 234 -35.69 2.70 28.43
C GLY A 234 -34.30 3.31 28.68
N PRO A 235 -34.11 4.09 29.77
CA PRO A 235 -32.93 4.94 29.94
C PRO A 235 -31.61 4.18 30.18
N GLU A 236 -31.63 2.96 30.73
CA GLU A 236 -30.38 2.33 31.20
C GLU A 236 -29.62 1.54 30.11
N LEU A 237 -30.32 0.91 29.16
CA LEU A 237 -29.66 0.10 28.12
C LEU A 237 -29.16 0.95 26.93
N GLY A 238 -29.80 2.09 26.67
CA GLY A 238 -29.46 3.02 25.58
C GLY A 238 -28.15 3.77 25.84
N VAL A 239 -27.95 4.26 27.07
CA VAL A 239 -26.75 5.05 27.46
C VAL A 239 -25.46 4.27 27.31
N HIS A 240 -25.46 2.99 27.69
CA HIS A 240 -24.24 2.20 27.60
C HIS A 240 -23.85 1.89 26.15
N LYS A 241 -24.81 1.54 25.27
CA LYS A 241 -24.55 1.29 23.85
C LYS A 241 -24.17 2.56 23.09
N PHE A 242 -24.79 3.69 23.42
CA PHE A 242 -24.47 4.98 22.83
C PHE A 242 -23.06 5.45 23.21
N ASN A 243 -22.72 5.43 24.50
CA ASN A 243 -21.38 5.78 24.97
C ASN A 243 -20.30 4.85 24.42
N GLN A 244 -20.60 3.56 24.25
CA GLN A 244 -19.65 2.61 23.66
C GLN A 244 -19.43 2.88 22.17
N ARG A 245 -20.49 3.15 21.39
CA ARG A 245 -20.36 3.53 19.97
C ARG A 245 -19.66 4.87 19.77
N ILE A 246 -19.93 5.86 20.63
CA ILE A 246 -19.19 7.13 20.60
C ILE A 246 -17.73 6.88 20.91
N ARG A 247 -17.40 6.14 21.97
CA ARG A 247 -16.02 5.87 22.37
C ARG A 247 -15.24 5.08 21.33
N ASP A 248 -15.87 4.10 20.68
CA ASP A 248 -15.24 3.31 19.60
C ASP A 248 -15.02 4.16 18.34
N CYS A 249 -15.97 5.03 17.97
CA CYS A 249 -15.79 5.98 16.87
C CYS A 249 -14.74 7.05 17.20
N PHE A 250 -14.82 7.67 18.39
CA PHE A 250 -13.87 8.69 18.81
C PHE A 250 -12.46 8.11 18.97
N GLY A 251 -12.31 6.92 19.58
CA GLY A 251 -11.03 6.22 19.70
C GLY A 251 -10.42 5.90 18.34
N ALA A 252 -11.20 5.32 17.41
CA ALA A 252 -10.70 5.02 16.07
C ALA A 252 -10.35 6.28 15.23
N ILE A 253 -11.03 7.40 15.49
CA ILE A 253 -10.77 8.70 14.84
C ILE A 253 -9.58 9.41 15.46
N LEU A 254 -9.47 9.46 16.80
CA LEU A 254 -8.38 10.12 17.51
C LEU A 254 -7.07 9.35 17.39
N ASP A 255 -7.08 8.02 17.55
CA ASP A 255 -5.86 7.22 17.47
C ASP A 255 -5.25 7.30 16.07
N ASN A 256 -6.07 7.29 15.02
CA ASN A 256 -5.56 7.47 13.66
C ASN A 256 -5.12 8.90 13.35
N LYS A 257 -5.80 9.93 13.89
CA LYS A 257 -5.43 11.32 13.61
C LYS A 257 -4.19 11.75 14.39
N ILE A 258 -4.11 11.43 15.68
CA ILE A 258 -2.95 11.78 16.52
C ILE A 258 -1.70 11.08 16.00
N VAL A 259 -1.75 9.77 15.72
CA VAL A 259 -0.59 9.05 15.18
C VAL A 259 -0.14 9.64 13.83
N LYS A 260 -1.09 10.00 12.96
CA LYS A 260 -0.77 10.66 11.68
C LYS A 260 -0.18 12.05 11.86
N ILE A 261 -0.71 12.85 12.79
CA ILE A 261 -0.22 14.19 13.11
C ILE A 261 1.19 14.13 13.71
N VAL A 262 1.43 13.22 14.66
CA VAL A 262 2.75 13.02 15.28
C VAL A 262 3.76 12.52 14.25
N ALA A 263 3.38 11.55 13.41
CA ALA A 263 4.22 11.08 12.30
C ALA A 263 4.56 12.22 11.33
N PHE A 264 3.58 13.07 11.00
CA PHE A 264 3.78 14.25 10.17
C PHE A 264 4.76 15.24 10.79
N PHE A 265 4.59 15.61 12.07
CA PHE A 265 5.50 16.54 12.74
C PHE A 265 6.93 15.98 12.84
N LEU A 266 7.09 14.72 13.22
CA LEU A 266 8.40 14.05 13.25
C LEU A 266 9.10 14.12 11.89
N GLN A 267 8.33 13.97 10.81
CA GLN A 267 8.87 14.02 9.46
C GLN A 267 9.14 15.44 8.96
N VAL A 268 8.31 16.43 9.28
CA VAL A 268 8.57 17.85 8.94
C VAL A 268 9.82 18.33 9.66
N VAL A 269 9.96 18.02 10.94
CA VAL A 269 11.16 18.35 11.72
C VAL A 269 12.38 17.66 11.11
N GLY A 270 12.27 16.38 10.75
CA GLY A 270 13.35 15.65 10.05
C GLY A 270 13.73 16.31 8.72
N THR A 271 12.73 16.68 7.90
CA THR A 271 12.95 17.33 6.60
C THR A 271 13.59 18.71 6.76
N GLY A 272 13.08 19.52 7.69
CA GLY A 272 13.61 20.85 8.01
C GLY A 272 15.05 20.77 8.52
N ALA A 273 15.36 19.79 9.37
CA ALA A 273 16.72 19.55 9.86
C ALA A 273 17.68 19.17 8.71
N ILE A 274 17.24 18.38 7.73
CA ILE A 274 18.05 18.02 6.57
C ILE A 274 18.32 19.24 5.68
N ILE A 275 17.29 20.04 5.39
CA ILE A 275 17.44 21.26 4.60
C ILE A 275 18.36 22.24 5.31
N ALA A 276 18.14 22.47 6.61
CA ALA A 276 19.00 23.33 7.42
C ALA A 276 20.45 22.82 7.44
N THR A 277 20.66 21.51 7.60
CA THR A 277 22.03 20.94 7.58
C THR A 277 22.65 21.08 6.20
N LEU A 278 21.90 20.86 5.11
CA LEU A 278 22.39 21.07 3.74
C LEU A 278 22.79 22.52 3.48
N VAL A 279 21.98 23.47 3.95
CA VAL A 279 22.26 24.91 3.83
C VAL A 279 23.47 25.31 4.68
N LEU A 280 23.56 24.81 5.92
CA LEU A 280 24.64 25.15 6.85
C LEU A 280 25.98 24.46 6.52
N THR A 281 25.95 23.29 5.87
CA THR A 281 27.16 22.57 5.45
C THR A 281 27.61 22.95 4.03
N HIS A 282 26.90 23.86 3.37
CA HIS A 282 27.23 24.31 2.03
C HIS A 282 28.54 25.11 2.05
N LYS A 283 29.63 24.50 1.58
CA LYS A 283 30.79 25.25 1.07
C LYS A 283 30.47 25.74 -0.35
N PRO A 284 30.82 26.97 -0.73
CA PRO A 284 30.42 27.58 -2.01
C PRO A 284 31.15 27.02 -3.24
N ASP A 285 31.53 25.74 -3.25
CA ASP A 285 32.04 25.09 -4.45
C ASP A 285 30.85 24.67 -5.35
N LEU A 286 30.89 25.15 -6.59
CA LEU A 286 29.83 25.13 -7.60
C LEU A 286 29.20 23.75 -7.85
N ASP A 287 29.94 22.66 -7.56
CA ASP A 287 29.48 21.28 -7.72
C ASP A 287 28.45 20.84 -6.66
N HIS A 288 28.27 21.61 -5.58
CA HIS A 288 27.36 21.27 -4.47
C HIS A 288 25.92 21.77 -4.67
N HIS A 289 25.61 22.45 -5.77
CA HIS A 289 24.24 22.94 -6.02
C HIS A 289 23.28 21.84 -6.50
N ILE A 290 23.80 20.76 -7.12
CA ILE A 290 22.96 19.70 -7.67
C ILE A 290 22.13 19.01 -6.57
N PRO A 291 22.68 18.56 -5.43
CA PRO A 291 21.90 17.94 -4.36
C PRO A 291 20.86 18.88 -3.74
N VAL A 292 21.16 20.19 -3.66
CA VAL A 292 20.28 21.19 -3.04
C VAL A 292 18.98 21.36 -3.83
N ILE A 293 19.03 21.28 -5.16
CA ILE A 293 17.84 21.39 -6.02
C ILE A 293 17.22 20.00 -6.27
N ALA A 294 18.04 18.98 -6.50
CA ALA A 294 17.58 17.63 -6.83
C ALA A 294 16.83 16.97 -5.67
N LEU A 295 17.25 17.19 -4.42
CA LEU A 295 16.59 16.62 -3.24
C LEU A 295 15.13 17.09 -3.11
N PRO A 296 14.82 18.40 -2.97
CA PRO A 296 13.43 18.82 -2.82
C PRO A 296 12.58 18.45 -4.04
N LEU A 297 13.12 18.54 -5.26
CA LEU A 297 12.40 18.18 -6.46
C LEU A 297 12.03 16.69 -6.50
N SER A 298 12.98 15.81 -6.19
CA SER A 298 12.73 14.36 -6.12
C SER A 298 11.75 14.02 -4.99
N LEU A 299 11.89 14.61 -3.81
CA LEU A 299 10.98 14.40 -2.68
C LEU A 299 9.54 14.84 -2.98
N VAL A 300 9.36 16.03 -3.57
CA VAL A 300 8.02 16.53 -3.94
C VAL A 300 7.41 15.68 -5.03
N THR A 301 8.19 15.31 -6.04
CA THR A 301 7.70 14.46 -7.15
C THR A 301 7.28 13.08 -6.62
N LEU A 302 8.12 12.43 -5.82
CA LEU A 302 7.81 11.12 -5.24
C LEU A 302 6.62 11.20 -4.28
N GLY A 303 6.56 12.23 -3.44
CA GLY A 303 5.42 12.48 -2.56
C GLY A 303 4.10 12.62 -3.32
N ALA A 304 4.11 13.41 -4.40
CA ALA A 304 2.93 13.60 -5.25
C ALA A 304 2.48 12.29 -5.92
N LEU A 305 3.43 11.53 -6.49
CA LEU A 305 3.15 10.27 -7.17
C LEU A 305 2.69 9.16 -6.21
N TRP A 306 3.14 9.18 -4.96
CA TRP A 306 2.74 8.20 -3.95
C TRP A 306 1.51 8.61 -3.14
N SER A 307 0.99 9.83 -3.32
CA SER A 307 -0.24 10.28 -2.66
C SER A 307 -1.43 9.37 -2.94
N HIS A 308 -2.27 9.14 -1.93
CA HIS A 308 -3.45 8.28 -2.05
C HIS A 308 -4.41 8.77 -3.14
N ARG A 309 -4.52 10.09 -3.34
CA ARG A 309 -5.35 10.68 -4.38
C ARG A 309 -4.88 10.37 -5.79
N PHE A 310 -3.59 10.49 -6.03
CA PHE A 310 -3.04 10.15 -7.33
C PHE A 310 -3.19 8.64 -7.57
N GLN A 311 -2.96 7.82 -6.55
CA GLN A 311 -3.24 6.38 -6.63
C GLN A 311 -4.73 6.10 -6.89
N GLU A 312 -5.67 6.76 -6.20
CA GLU A 312 -7.11 6.66 -6.48
C GLU A 312 -7.43 7.02 -7.93
N PHE A 313 -6.84 8.10 -8.45
CA PHE A 313 -7.00 8.53 -9.84
C PHE A 313 -6.52 7.47 -10.83
N LEU A 314 -5.34 6.87 -10.59
CA LEU A 314 -4.83 5.75 -11.39
C LEU A 314 -5.73 4.50 -11.31
N LEU A 315 -6.51 4.39 -10.24
CA LEU A 315 -7.40 3.27 -9.95
C LEU A 315 -8.85 3.52 -10.37
N GLN A 316 -9.20 4.69 -10.91
CA GLN A 316 -10.56 4.98 -11.33
C GLN A 316 -11.00 4.04 -12.46
N ALA A 317 -11.87 3.10 -12.10
CA ALA A 317 -12.57 2.26 -13.05
C ALA A 317 -13.44 3.14 -13.98
N PRO A 318 -13.74 2.67 -15.21
CA PRO A 318 -14.76 3.30 -16.03
C PRO A 318 -16.05 3.47 -15.22
N GLN A 319 -16.51 4.72 -15.02
CA GLN A 319 -17.83 4.98 -14.41
C GLN A 319 -18.86 4.19 -15.22
N ARG A 320 -19.37 3.12 -14.62
CA ARG A 320 -20.58 2.46 -15.10
C ARG A 320 -21.76 3.35 -14.75
N ASN A 321 -22.77 3.37 -15.63
CA ASN A 321 -24.02 4.07 -15.34
C ASN A 321 -24.55 3.58 -13.99
N PRO A 322 -24.76 4.49 -13.02
CA PRO A 322 -25.16 4.14 -11.66
C PRO A 322 -26.48 3.37 -11.60
N GLU A 323 -27.33 3.51 -12.63
CA GLU A 323 -28.63 2.83 -12.75
C GLU A 323 -28.52 1.31 -13.00
N THR A 324 -27.34 0.79 -13.35
CA THR A 324 -27.16 -0.64 -13.68
C THR A 324 -26.38 -1.44 -12.63
N VAL A 325 -26.02 -0.80 -11.51
CA VAL A 325 -25.15 -1.38 -10.49
C VAL A 325 -25.99 -2.11 -9.44
N CYS A 326 -26.29 -3.38 -9.69
CA CYS A 326 -26.73 -4.29 -8.63
C CYS A 326 -25.57 -4.62 -7.68
N GLU A 327 -25.88 -4.76 -6.39
CA GLU A 327 -25.11 -5.04 -5.16
C GLU A 327 -23.84 -5.93 -5.18
N ARG A 328 -23.42 -6.51 -6.31
CA ARG A 328 -22.27 -7.43 -6.42
C ARG A 328 -20.91 -6.76 -6.71
N ASP A 329 -20.86 -5.44 -6.76
CA ASP A 329 -19.73 -4.70 -7.34
C ASP A 329 -18.50 -4.53 -6.43
N GLY A 330 -18.58 -4.87 -5.14
CA GLY A 330 -17.41 -4.80 -4.24
C GLY A 330 -16.24 -5.70 -4.66
N ALA A 331 -16.51 -6.82 -5.35
CA ALA A 331 -15.46 -7.67 -5.93
C ALA A 331 -14.81 -7.05 -7.18
N ALA A 332 -15.54 -6.20 -7.92
CA ALA A 332 -15.09 -5.65 -9.18
C ALA A 332 -14.00 -4.58 -9.05
N ASP A 333 -14.11 -3.73 -8.03
CA ASP A 333 -13.14 -2.67 -7.77
C ASP A 333 -11.77 -3.23 -7.36
N SER A 334 -11.75 -4.36 -6.64
CA SER A 334 -10.50 -4.99 -6.21
C SER A 334 -9.66 -5.49 -7.39
N SER A 335 -10.29 -6.02 -8.44
CA SER A 335 -9.58 -6.59 -9.60
C SER A 335 -8.98 -5.51 -10.50
N ALA A 336 -9.70 -4.40 -10.74
CA ALA A 336 -9.19 -3.28 -11.52
C ALA A 336 -7.88 -2.72 -10.92
N ARG A 337 -7.79 -2.71 -9.58
CA ARG A 337 -6.59 -2.30 -8.85
C ARG A 337 -5.38 -3.19 -9.10
N TYR A 338 -5.56 -4.50 -9.12
CA TYR A 338 -4.45 -5.42 -9.43
C TYR A 338 -3.98 -5.27 -10.88
N LYS A 339 -4.88 -5.02 -11.84
CA LYS A 339 -4.50 -4.80 -13.25
C LYS A 339 -3.71 -3.50 -13.44
N ALA A 340 -4.14 -2.41 -12.80
CA ALA A 340 -3.42 -1.15 -12.83
C ALA A 340 -2.03 -1.28 -12.18
N ASN A 341 -1.95 -1.91 -11.00
CA ASN A 341 -0.68 -2.17 -10.32
C ASN A 341 0.25 -3.07 -11.13
N PHE A 342 -0.29 -4.08 -11.83
CA PHE A 342 0.47 -4.95 -12.72
C PHE A 342 1.13 -4.16 -13.85
N LEU A 343 0.37 -3.32 -14.57
CA LEU A 343 0.90 -2.51 -15.66
C LEU A 343 1.91 -1.46 -15.16
N ASN A 344 1.59 -0.78 -14.06
CA ASN A 344 2.47 0.22 -13.48
C ASN A 344 3.81 -0.41 -13.03
N SER A 345 3.76 -1.57 -12.37
CA SER A 345 4.98 -2.29 -11.97
C SER A 345 5.77 -2.77 -13.19
N PHE A 346 5.09 -3.25 -14.23
CA PHE A 346 5.72 -3.64 -15.49
C PHE A 346 6.50 -2.49 -16.13
N TYR A 347 5.88 -1.31 -16.27
CA TYR A 347 6.56 -0.13 -16.82
C TYR A 347 7.79 0.23 -15.99
N ARG A 348 7.68 0.24 -14.66
CA ARG A 348 8.82 0.55 -13.80
C ARG A 348 9.96 -0.45 -13.97
N ILE A 349 9.68 -1.75 -13.96
CA ILE A 349 10.70 -2.81 -14.14
C ILE A 349 11.49 -2.60 -15.45
N VAL A 350 10.78 -2.30 -16.54
CA VAL A 350 11.39 -2.07 -17.86
C VAL A 350 12.13 -0.73 -17.94
N LEU A 351 11.56 0.32 -17.35
CA LEU A 351 12.10 1.68 -17.44
C LEU A 351 13.30 1.91 -16.53
N TYR A 352 13.37 1.26 -15.36
CA TYR A 352 14.44 1.48 -14.38
C TYR A 352 15.84 1.34 -14.99
N PRO A 353 16.22 0.23 -15.65
CA PRO A 353 17.57 0.09 -16.22
C PRO A 353 17.91 1.19 -17.23
N VAL A 354 16.96 1.55 -18.10
CA VAL A 354 17.18 2.51 -19.19
C VAL A 354 17.28 3.95 -18.66
N LEU A 355 16.32 4.36 -17.83
CA LEU A 355 16.27 5.72 -17.30
C LEU A 355 17.32 5.93 -16.21
N ALA A 356 17.60 4.93 -15.37
CA ALA A 356 18.70 5.00 -14.41
C ALA A 356 20.04 5.18 -15.11
N TYR A 357 20.25 4.50 -16.25
CA TYR A 357 21.45 4.69 -17.07
C TYR A 357 21.55 6.12 -17.62
N GLY A 358 20.46 6.63 -18.20
CA GLY A 358 20.42 8.01 -18.71
C GLY A 358 20.75 9.04 -17.62
N VAL A 359 20.14 8.90 -16.43
CA VAL A 359 20.42 9.77 -15.28
C VAL A 359 21.85 9.61 -14.80
N PHE A 360 22.34 8.37 -14.67
CA PHE A 360 23.71 8.10 -14.25
C PHE A 360 24.73 8.74 -15.20
N ARG A 361 24.54 8.59 -16.51
CA ARG A 361 25.38 9.18 -17.56
C ARG A 361 25.31 10.70 -17.57
N LEU A 362 24.14 11.28 -17.30
CA LEU A 362 23.98 12.73 -17.18
C LEU A 362 24.79 13.28 -16.00
N ILE A 363 24.75 12.60 -14.85
CA ILE A 363 25.49 13.00 -13.64
C ILE A 363 27.00 12.79 -13.80
N HIS A 364 27.40 11.72 -14.48
CA HIS A 364 28.80 11.33 -14.65
C HIS A 364 29.34 11.59 -16.06
N SER A 365 28.78 12.58 -16.79
CA SER A 365 29.07 12.82 -18.21
C SER A 365 30.55 13.04 -18.51
N ASN A 366 31.31 13.53 -17.53
CA ASN A 366 32.74 13.83 -17.66
C ASN A 366 33.63 12.61 -17.41
N LYS A 367 33.05 11.43 -17.18
CA LYS A 367 33.77 10.19 -16.89
C LYS A 367 33.43 9.17 -17.98
N ASP A 368 34.45 8.60 -18.61
CA ASP A 368 34.31 7.52 -19.60
C ASP A 368 33.95 6.18 -18.92
N ILE A 369 32.84 6.18 -18.16
CA ILE A 369 32.33 5.02 -17.43
C ILE A 369 31.06 4.57 -18.13
N ASP A 370 31.11 3.39 -18.75
CA ASP A 370 29.93 2.75 -19.30
C ASP A 370 29.52 1.53 -18.45
N PRO A 371 28.55 1.67 -17.52
CA PRO A 371 28.09 0.56 -16.69
C PRO A 371 27.45 -0.59 -17.49
N TRP A 372 27.14 -0.40 -18.77
CA TRP A 372 26.59 -1.45 -19.64
C TRP A 372 27.67 -2.28 -20.34
N ALA A 373 28.92 -1.81 -20.36
CA ALA A 373 30.03 -2.55 -20.97
C ALA A 373 30.39 -3.82 -20.18
N ALA A 374 30.05 -3.88 -18.89
CA ALA A 374 30.30 -5.03 -18.05
C ALA A 374 29.14 -6.05 -18.11
N SER A 375 29.46 -7.34 -18.17
CA SER A 375 28.47 -8.43 -18.21
C SER A 375 27.60 -8.41 -16.94
N THR A 376 26.32 -8.07 -17.10
CA THR A 376 25.34 -7.89 -16.02
C THR A 376 25.22 -9.12 -15.12
N LEU A 377 25.31 -10.33 -15.70
CA LEU A 377 25.18 -11.60 -14.97
C LEU A 377 26.33 -11.85 -14.00
N HIS A 378 27.56 -11.46 -14.33
CA HIS A 378 28.71 -11.66 -13.44
C HIS A 378 28.67 -10.70 -12.23
N LEU A 379 28.06 -9.52 -12.41
CA LEU A 379 27.98 -8.48 -11.38
C LEU A 379 26.92 -8.78 -10.31
N LEU A 380 25.90 -9.58 -10.67
CA LEU A 380 24.82 -10.02 -9.78
C LEU A 380 25.29 -11.02 -8.70
N GLY A 381 26.23 -11.90 -9.02
CA GLY A 381 26.55 -13.06 -8.18
C GLY A 381 27.52 -12.81 -7.03
N THR A 382 28.20 -11.67 -6.98
CA THR A 382 29.43 -11.54 -6.17
C THR A 382 29.33 -10.63 -4.94
N GLY A 383 28.23 -9.89 -4.74
CA GLY A 383 28.12 -8.87 -3.69
C GLY A 383 27.35 -9.31 -2.44
N SER A 384 28.03 -9.41 -1.29
CA SER A 384 27.41 -9.69 0.02
C SER A 384 26.25 -8.75 0.35
N ASP A 385 26.39 -7.46 0.01
CA ASP A 385 25.39 -6.43 0.29
C ASP A 385 24.09 -6.66 -0.48
N LEU A 386 24.20 -7.06 -1.76
CA LEU A 386 23.03 -7.36 -2.59
C LEU A 386 22.31 -8.61 -2.09
N THR A 387 23.06 -9.66 -1.72
CA THR A 387 22.48 -10.89 -1.17
C THR A 387 21.71 -10.60 0.12
N LEU A 388 22.28 -9.81 1.03
CA LEU A 388 21.61 -9.37 2.24
C LEU A 388 20.34 -8.59 1.91
N PHE A 389 20.41 -7.60 1.01
CA PHE A 389 19.23 -6.83 0.61
C PHE A 389 18.12 -7.72 0.05
N VAL A 390 18.45 -8.60 -0.89
CA VAL A 390 17.51 -9.54 -1.51
C VAL A 390 16.88 -10.44 -0.44
N ALA A 391 17.67 -10.97 0.50
CA ALA A 391 17.16 -11.78 1.59
C ALA A 391 16.16 -11.03 2.48
N HIS A 392 16.45 -9.77 2.86
CA HIS A 392 15.52 -8.95 3.65
C HIS A 392 14.21 -8.67 2.91
N ILE A 393 14.30 -8.33 1.62
CA ILE A 393 13.13 -8.00 0.79
C ILE A 393 12.27 -9.24 0.54
N LEU A 394 12.87 -10.39 0.22
CA LEU A 394 12.14 -11.65 0.05
C LEU A 394 11.50 -12.10 1.37
N THR A 395 12.22 -12.02 2.48
CA THR A 395 11.68 -12.38 3.81
C THR A 395 10.48 -11.50 4.17
N SER A 396 10.59 -10.19 3.93
CA SER A 396 9.46 -9.24 4.13
C SER A 396 8.27 -9.57 3.25
N PHE A 397 8.53 -9.90 1.98
CA PHE A 397 7.49 -10.25 1.02
C PHE A 397 6.75 -11.52 1.40
N PHE A 398 7.48 -12.58 1.74
CA PHE A 398 6.87 -13.84 2.19
C PHE A 398 6.11 -13.64 3.49
N GLY A 399 6.68 -12.92 4.47
CA GLY A 399 5.96 -12.57 5.70
C GLY A 399 4.65 -11.83 5.41
N TYR A 400 4.66 -10.88 4.48
CA TYR A 400 3.45 -10.18 4.04
C TYR A 400 2.44 -11.09 3.34
N VAL A 401 2.89 -12.00 2.47
CA VAL A 401 2.02 -12.97 1.79
C VAL A 401 1.39 -13.92 2.81
N PHE A 402 2.17 -14.51 3.71
CA PHE A 402 1.69 -15.42 4.74
C PHE A 402 0.75 -14.77 5.76
N ALA A 403 0.91 -13.47 6.04
CA ALA A 403 -0.01 -12.75 6.91
C ALA A 403 -1.39 -12.51 6.28
N TRP A 404 -1.50 -12.58 4.95
CA TRP A 404 -2.73 -12.33 4.18
C TRP A 404 -3.44 -13.59 3.69
N THR A 405 -2.75 -14.74 3.69
CA THR A 405 -3.33 -16.07 3.48
C THR A 405 -3.85 -16.64 4.78
#